data_AF-A0A9E5NK31-F1
#
_entry.id   AF-A0A9E5NK31-F1
#
_cell.length_a   1.000
_cell.length_b   1.000
_cell.length_c   1.000
_cell.angle_alpha   90.00
_cell.angle_beta   90.00
_cell.angle_gamma   90.00
#
_symmetry.space_group_name_H-M   'P 1'
#
loop_
_entity.id
_entity.type
_entity.pdbx_description
1 polymer ?
#
loop_
_entity_poly.entity_id
_entity_poly.type
_entity_poly.pdbx_seq_one_letter_code
_entity_poly.pdbx_strand_id
1 'polypeptide(L)' 'MKRRLSVDTLTRVEGHGGVEVVLDGSQVKDVKFNIFEGPRFFESIIK' A
#
# COMPACT_ATOMS: atom_id res chain seq x y z
N MET A 1 2.58 23.25 -0.94
CA MET A 1 2.14 22.73 -2.27
C MET A 1 2.04 21.23 -2.14
N LYS A 2 0.85 20.66 -2.39
CA LYS A 2 0.63 19.23 -2.20
C LYS A 2 1.11 18.42 -3.40
N ARG A 3 1.93 17.40 -3.15
CA ARG A 3 2.42 16.45 -4.17
C ARG A 3 2.01 15.04 -3.78
N ARG A 4 1.69 14.22 -4.79
CA ARG A 4 1.39 12.79 -4.63
C ARG A 4 2.45 11.96 -5.33
N LEU A 5 2.94 10.95 -4.64
CA LEU A 5 3.86 9.93 -5.17
C LEU A 5 3.17 8.58 -5.07
N SER A 6 3.24 7.78 -6.12
CA SER A 6 2.77 6.39 -6.11
C SER A 6 3.92 5.46 -6.44
N VAL A 7 4.02 4.38 -5.70
CA VAL A 7 4.81 3.21 -6.06
C VAL A 7 3.83 2.06 -6.17
N ASP A 8 3.51 1.71 -7.41
CA ASP A 8 2.44 0.74 -7.66
C ASP A 8 2.86 -0.66 -7.21
N THR A 9 4.05 -1.14 -7.59
CA THR A 9 4.56 -2.45 -7.12
C THR A 9 5.82 -2.27 -6.28
N LEU A 10 5.76 -2.72 -5.03
CA LEU A 10 6.93 -2.77 -4.16
C LEU A 10 7.84 -3.95 -4.52
N THR A 11 9.13 -3.65 -4.67
CA THR A 11 10.16 -4.67 -4.88
C THR A 11 10.80 -5.11 -3.57
N ARG A 12 11.35 -6.33 -3.52
CA ARG A 12 12.09 -6.89 -2.36
C ARG A 12 11.25 -6.99 -1.08
N VAL A 13 9.97 -7.31 -1.23
CA VAL A 13 9.03 -7.62 -0.15
C VAL A 13 8.35 -8.95 -0.46
N GLU A 14 7.79 -9.60 0.56
CA GLU A 14 6.88 -10.73 0.38
C GLU A 14 5.47 -10.21 0.07
N GLY A 15 4.71 -10.93 -0.76
CA GLY A 15 3.37 -10.52 -1.19
C GLY A 15 3.34 -9.43 -2.26
N HIS A 16 2.14 -8.91 -2.52
CA HIS A 16 1.88 -7.88 -3.53
C HIS A 16 1.22 -6.65 -2.90
N GLY A 17 1.85 -5.48 -3.11
CA GLY A 17 1.30 -4.22 -2.65
C GLY A 17 2.02 -3.01 -3.22
N GLY A 18 1.44 -1.86 -2.90
CA GLY A 18 1.91 -0.53 -3.32
C GLY A 18 1.77 0.50 -2.21
N VAL A 19 2.28 1.70 -2.44
CA VAL A 19 2.19 2.80 -1.47
C VAL A 19 1.89 4.11 -2.17
N GLU A 20 0.93 4.84 -1.64
CA GLU A 20 0.67 6.23 -2.01
C GLU A 20 1.13 7.16 -0.90
N VAL A 21 1.90 8.18 -1.25
CA VAL A 21 2.44 9.16 -0.30
C VAL A 21 1.96 10.56 -0.68
N VAL A 22 1.38 11.27 0.28
CA VAL A 22 1.04 12.69 0.14
C VAL A 22 2.09 13.53 0.86
N LEU A 23 2.74 14.41 0.11
CA LEU A 23 3.71 15.38 0.62
C LEU A 23 3.10 16.78 0.67
N ASP A 24 3.45 17.55 1.69
CA ASP A 24 3.28 19.01 1.70
C ASP A 24 4.64 19.68 1.91
N GLY A 25 5.18 20.26 0.84
CA GLY A 25 6.57 20.73 0.84
C GLY A 25 7.55 19.55 0.95
N SER A 26 8.30 19.51 2.05
CA SER A 26 9.26 18.45 2.39
C SER A 26 8.75 17.48 3.47
N GLN A 27 7.51 17.65 3.95
CA GLN A 27 6.95 16.84 5.01
C GLN A 27 5.96 15.80 4.47
N VAL A 28 6.08 14.57 4.94
CA VAL A 28 5.10 13.51 4.69
C VAL A 28 3.84 13.81 5.50
N LYS A 29 2.71 13.92 4.82
CA LYS A 29 1.40 14.23 5.42
C LYS A 29 0.56 12.98 5.64
N ASP A 30 0.62 12.05 4.69
CA ASP A 30 -0.18 10.82 4.69
C ASP A 30 0.53 9.72 3.88
N VAL A 31 0.32 8.48 4.29
CA VAL A 31 0.85 7.27 3.62
C VAL A 31 -0.24 6.20 3.63
N LYS A 32 -0.58 5.70 2.45
CA LYS A 32 -1.52 4.57 2.30
C LYS A 32 -0.77 3.37 1.78
N PHE A 33 -0.82 2.28 2.55
CA PHE A 33 -0.35 0.97 2.11
C PHE A 33 -1.49 0.22 1.45
N ASN A 34 -1.27 -0.19 0.20
CA ASN A 34 -2.26 -0.87 -0.61
C ASN A 34 -1.87 -2.34 -0.71
N ILE A 35 -2.77 -3.24 -0.29
CA ILE A 35 -2.60 -4.70 -0.40
C ILE A 35 -3.39 -5.17 -1.62
N PHE A 36 -2.73 -5.85 -2.55
CA PHE A 36 -3.32 -6.28 -3.82
C PHE A 36 -3.67 -7.77 -3.84
N GLU A 37 -3.98 -8.33 -2.68
CA GLU A 37 -4.35 -9.73 -2.55
C GLU A 37 -5.88 -9.89 -2.50
N GLY A 38 -6.38 -10.83 -3.28
CA GLY A 38 -7.77 -11.27 -3.17
C GLY A 38 -8.02 -12.02 -1.86
N PRO A 39 -9.28 -12.09 -1.41
CA PRO A 39 -9.63 -12.84 -0.21
C PRO A 39 -9.31 -14.34 -0.41
N ARG A 40 -8.50 -14.90 0.49
CA ARG A 40 -8.16 -16.34 0.51
C ARG A 40 -9.15 -17.18 1.32
N PHE A 41 -10.02 -16.52 2.09
CA PHE A 41 -11.10 -17.12 2.89
C PHE A 41 -10.67 -18.20 3.89
N PHE A 42 -9.39 -18.31 4.24
CA PHE A 42 -8.89 -19.35 5.17
C PHE A 42 -9.66 -19.37 6.50
N GLU A 43 -10.04 -18.20 7.02
CA GLU A 43 -10.82 -18.07 8.26
C GLU A 43 -12.20 -18.73 8.16
N SER A 44 -12.79 -18.77 6.97
CA SER A 44 -14.09 -19.42 6.71
C SER A 44 -13.93 -20.91 6.38
N ILE A 45 -12.81 -21.30 5.76
CA ILE A 45 -12.55 -22.69 5.35
C ILE A 45 -12.10 -23.57 6.53
N ILE A 46 -11.29 -23.02 7.45
CA ILE A 46 -10.66 -23.77 8.55
C ILE A 46 -11.54 -23.77 9.83
N LYS A 47 -12.83 -23.46 9.69
CA LYS A 47 -13.76 -23.42 10.81
C LYS A 47 -14.19 -24.82 11.26
#